data_AF-A0A847B130-F1
#
_entry.id   AF-A0A847B130-F1
#
_cell.length_a   1.000
_cell.length_b   1.000
_cell.length_c   1.000
_cell.angle_alpha   90.00
_cell.angle_beta   90.00
_cell.angle_gamma   90.00
#
_symmetry.space_group_name_H-M   'P 1'
#
loop_
_entity.id
_entity.type
_entity.pdbx_description
1 polymer ?
#
loop_
_entity_poly.entity_id
_entity_poly.type
_entity_poly.pdbx_seq_one_letter_code
_entity_poly.pdbx_strand_id
1 'polypeptide(L)'
;MQKKLWFLSIVLMVFVGVGCGSKSVSRIDIDTQMDLSGKWNDTDSRKVSEEMISDCLSRPWLGRFQEEKGAPPTVIVGSVRNQTDEHIISETFTKDLERAFINSGQLRVVASRDEREEVRQERMDMQGWSSEESEKEFMQEVGAD
;
A
#
# COMPACT_ATOMS: atom_id res chain seq x y z
N MET A 1 -53.66 1.50 -40.76
CA MET A 1 -52.42 0.88 -40.23
C MET A 1 -51.23 1.85 -40.22
N GLN A 2 -51.03 2.69 -41.24
CA GLN A 2 -49.92 3.65 -41.31
C GLN A 2 -49.80 4.62 -40.11
N LYS A 3 -50.91 5.15 -39.57
CA LYS A 3 -50.88 6.01 -38.37
C LYS A 3 -50.39 5.29 -37.09
N LYS A 4 -50.62 3.96 -36.99
CA LYS A 4 -50.13 3.13 -35.87
C LYS A 4 -48.64 2.82 -36.03
N LEU A 5 -48.17 2.61 -37.25
CA LEU A 5 -46.73 2.46 -37.57
C LEU A 5 -45.95 3.77 -37.30
N TRP A 6 -46.54 4.92 -37.60
CA TRP A 6 -45.92 6.22 -37.31
C TRP A 6 -45.83 6.49 -35.81
N PHE A 7 -46.88 6.16 -35.05
CA PHE A 7 -46.86 6.23 -33.59
C PHE A 7 -45.81 5.30 -32.97
N LEU A 8 -45.67 4.07 -33.50
CA LEU A 8 -44.68 3.10 -33.04
C LEU A 8 -43.24 3.58 -33.30
N SER A 9 -43.01 4.22 -34.45
CA SER A 9 -41.71 4.79 -34.83
C SER A 9 -41.30 5.96 -33.91
N ILE A 10 -42.24 6.81 -33.51
CA ILE A 10 -41.97 7.92 -32.58
C ILE A 10 -41.66 7.41 -31.18
N VAL A 11 -42.39 6.40 -30.70
CA VAL A 11 -42.13 5.77 -29.38
C VAL A 11 -40.75 5.08 -29.36
N LEU A 12 -40.37 4.41 -30.46
CA LEU A 12 -39.05 3.78 -30.58
C LEU A 12 -37.92 4.81 -30.58
N MET A 13 -38.13 5.98 -31.20
CA MET A 13 -37.13 7.05 -31.25
C MET A 13 -36.89 7.73 -29.89
N VAL A 14 -37.93 7.82 -29.04
CA VAL A 14 -37.80 8.32 -27.66
C VAL A 14 -37.00 7.35 -26.78
N PHE A 15 -37.14 6.04 -26.99
CA PHE A 15 -36.38 5.04 -26.21
C PHE A 15 -34.89 5.01 -26.53
N VAL A 16 -34.48 5.38 -27.75
CA VAL A 16 -33.05 5.43 -28.13
C VAL A 16 -32.30 6.59 -27.46
N GLY A 17 -33.00 7.63 -27.00
CA GLY A 17 -32.40 8.82 -26.37
C GLY A 17 -31.99 8.66 -24.89
N VAL A 18 -32.44 7.61 -24.19
CA VAL A 18 -32.23 7.45 -22.74
C VAL A 18 -30.92 6.70 -22.40
N GLY A 19 -30.16 6.27 -23.43
CA GLY A 19 -28.98 5.41 -23.26
C GLY A 19 -27.64 6.10 -22.97
N CYS A 20 -27.54 7.43 -23.07
CA CYS A 20 -26.28 8.13 -22.83
C CYS A 20 -26.18 8.63 -21.39
N GLY A 21 -26.09 7.70 -20.43
CA GLY A 21 -25.71 8.01 -19.07
C GLY A 21 -24.27 8.50 -19.06
N SER A 22 -24.07 9.80 -18.89
CA SER A 22 -22.76 10.41 -18.70
C SER A 22 -22.08 9.78 -17.49
N LYS A 23 -21.12 8.89 -17.74
CA LYS A 23 -20.17 8.45 -16.70
C LYS A 23 -19.30 9.65 -16.37
N SER A 24 -19.71 10.46 -15.39
CA SER A 24 -18.90 11.58 -14.92
C SER A 24 -17.76 11.02 -14.08
N VAL A 25 -16.54 11.07 -14.61
CA VAL A 25 -15.33 10.79 -13.82
C VAL A 25 -14.93 12.09 -13.12
N SER A 26 -15.30 12.23 -11.85
CA SER A 26 -14.81 13.32 -11.01
C SER A 26 -13.49 12.89 -10.35
N ARG A 27 -12.44 13.69 -10.47
CA ARG A 27 -11.28 13.58 -9.59
C ARG A 27 -11.72 14.06 -8.21
N ILE A 28 -11.67 13.14 -7.27
CA ILE A 28 -11.99 13.36 -5.86
C ILE A 28 -10.67 13.55 -5.13
N ASP A 29 -10.69 14.39 -4.10
CA ASP A 29 -9.54 14.65 -3.27
C ASP A 29 -9.11 13.38 -2.51
N ILE A 30 -7.81 13.20 -2.28
CA ILE A 30 -7.21 11.96 -1.76
C ILE A 30 -7.73 11.64 -0.34
N ASP A 31 -8.19 12.66 0.39
CA ASP A 31 -8.73 12.56 1.75
C ASP A 31 -10.23 12.23 1.81
N THR A 32 -10.91 12.08 0.66
CA THR A 32 -12.34 11.77 0.65
C THR A 32 -12.54 10.27 0.90
N GLN A 33 -12.94 9.91 2.13
CA GLN A 33 -13.32 8.53 2.47
C GLN A 33 -14.56 8.11 1.68
N MET A 34 -14.34 7.32 0.63
CA MET A 34 -15.38 6.71 -0.17
C MET A 34 -15.57 5.27 0.30
N ASP A 35 -16.28 5.06 1.41
CA ASP A 35 -16.76 3.71 1.74
C ASP A 35 -17.98 3.38 0.88
N LEU A 36 -17.72 2.92 -0.34
CA LEU A 36 -18.75 2.57 -1.32
C LEU A 36 -19.28 1.15 -1.15
N SER A 37 -18.69 0.32 -0.27
CA SER A 37 -18.97 -1.12 -0.30
C SER A 37 -19.01 -1.83 1.06
N GLY A 38 -18.58 -1.20 2.16
CA GLY A 38 -18.48 -1.82 3.49
C GLY A 38 -17.43 -2.95 3.56
N LYS A 39 -16.58 -3.07 2.53
CA LYS A 39 -15.48 -4.03 2.44
C LYS A 39 -14.17 -3.38 2.87
N TRP A 40 -13.26 -4.20 3.36
CA TRP A 40 -11.90 -3.76 3.67
C TRP A 40 -11.23 -3.18 2.42
N ASN A 41 -10.67 -1.98 2.56
CA ASN A 41 -10.02 -1.26 1.48
C ASN A 41 -8.72 -0.58 1.94
N ASP A 42 -8.02 0.05 1.00
CA ASP A 42 -6.73 0.70 1.24
C ASP A 42 -6.79 1.83 2.29
N THR A 43 -7.94 2.49 2.44
CA THR A 43 -8.11 3.55 3.45
C THR A 43 -8.23 2.98 4.85
N ASP A 44 -8.98 1.89 5.01
CA ASP A 44 -9.09 1.20 6.30
C ASP A 44 -7.75 0.58 6.69
N SER A 45 -7.06 -0.04 5.73
CA SER A 45 -5.70 -0.56 5.88
C SER A 45 -4.71 0.50 6.36
N ARG A 46 -4.71 1.68 5.73
CA ARG A 46 -3.86 2.81 6.12
C ARG A 46 -4.15 3.29 7.54
N LYS A 47 -5.42 3.57 7.86
CA LYS A 47 -5.80 4.08 9.18
C LYS A 47 -5.46 3.10 10.30
N VAL A 48 -5.78 1.82 10.11
CA VAL A 48 -5.48 0.78 11.09
C VAL A 48 -3.97 0.67 11.28
N SER A 49 -3.18 0.73 10.20
CA SER A 49 -1.72 0.73 10.30
C SER A 49 -1.20 1.94 11.09
N GLU A 50 -1.68 3.15 10.79
CA GLU A 50 -1.27 4.37 11.51
C GLU A 50 -1.61 4.30 13.01
N GLU A 51 -2.80 3.82 13.36
CA GLU A 51 -3.22 3.66 14.74
C GLU A 51 -2.38 2.60 15.48
N MET A 52 -2.20 1.42 14.87
CA MET A 52 -1.40 0.33 15.44
C MET A 52 0.07 0.74 15.67
N ILE A 53 0.67 1.42 14.69
CA ILE A 53 2.05 1.87 14.81
C ILE A 53 2.18 2.99 15.84
N SER A 54 1.25 3.94 15.87
CA SER A 54 1.22 4.99 16.89
C SER A 54 1.15 4.41 18.31
N ASP A 55 0.25 3.43 18.54
CA ASP A 55 0.17 2.73 19.84
C ASP A 55 1.47 1.98 20.15
N CYS A 56 2.02 1.23 19.18
CA CYS A 56 3.26 0.49 19.35
C CYS A 56 4.42 1.39 19.80
N LEU A 57 4.59 2.55 19.14
CA LEU A 57 5.66 3.50 19.40
C LEU A 57 5.46 4.31 20.68
N SER A 58 4.22 4.49 21.13
CA SER A 58 3.91 5.18 22.40
C SER A 58 4.36 4.42 23.65
N ARG A 59 4.68 3.13 23.50
CA ARG A 59 5.00 2.25 24.63
C ARG A 59 6.45 2.46 25.12
N PRO A 60 6.74 2.20 26.41
CA PRO A 60 8.04 2.47 27.01
C PRO A 60 9.24 1.69 26.43
N TRP A 61 9.02 0.68 25.58
CA TRP A 61 10.12 -0.13 25.02
C TRP A 61 11.02 0.73 24.13
N LEU A 62 10.46 1.66 23.36
CA LEU A 62 11.21 2.49 22.43
C LEU A 62 12.19 3.41 23.17
N GLY A 63 11.69 4.10 24.21
CA GLY A 63 12.53 4.94 25.06
C GLY A 63 13.62 4.13 25.76
N ARG A 64 13.29 2.96 26.32
CA ARG A 64 14.29 2.07 26.95
C ARG A 64 15.36 1.59 25.98
N PHE A 65 14.99 1.24 24.75
CA PHE A 65 15.96 0.85 23.72
C PHE A 65 16.89 2.00 23.36
N GLN A 66 16.34 3.20 23.14
CA GLN A 66 17.13 4.38 22.81
C GLN A 66 18.07 4.79 23.96
N GLU A 67 17.63 4.67 25.21
CA GLU A 67 18.48 4.90 26.39
C GLU A 67 19.62 3.87 26.49
N GLU A 68 19.36 2.61 26.17
CA GLU A 68 20.36 1.53 26.27
C GLU A 68 21.36 1.54 25.10
N LYS A 69 20.88 1.76 23.87
CA LYS A 69 21.69 1.63 22.64
C LYS A 69 22.16 2.97 22.06
N GLY A 70 21.55 4.09 22.45
CA GLY A 70 21.88 5.42 21.94
C GLY A 70 21.52 5.66 20.46
N ALA A 71 20.73 4.76 19.85
CA ALA A 71 20.35 4.81 18.44
C ALA A 71 18.89 4.35 18.25
N PRO A 72 18.20 4.80 17.19
CA PRO A 72 16.87 4.30 16.86
C PRO A 72 16.92 2.81 16.50
N PRO A 73 15.94 2.00 16.92
CA PRO A 73 15.91 0.58 16.62
C PRO A 73 15.73 0.32 15.12
N THR A 74 16.28 -0.78 14.65
CA THR A 74 16.08 -1.29 13.29
C THR A 74 15.14 -2.49 13.33
N VAL A 75 13.98 -2.39 12.68
CA VAL A 75 12.91 -3.41 12.78
C VAL A 75 12.56 -3.99 11.42
N ILE A 76 12.07 -5.23 11.42
CA ILE A 76 11.46 -5.89 10.26
C ILE A 76 9.97 -6.02 10.49
N VAL A 77 9.17 -5.63 9.50
CA VAL A 77 7.75 -5.95 9.48
C VAL A 77 7.59 -7.36 8.89
N GLY A 78 7.01 -8.26 9.67
CA GLY A 78 6.70 -9.62 9.21
C GLY A 78 5.51 -9.65 8.25
N SER A 79 5.33 -10.77 7.55
CA SER A 79 4.16 -10.95 6.70
C SER A 79 2.88 -11.04 7.53
N VAL A 80 1.85 -10.32 7.11
CA VAL A 80 0.52 -10.44 7.72
C VAL A 80 -0.24 -11.59 7.08
N ARG A 81 -0.86 -12.43 7.91
CA ARG A 81 -1.72 -13.52 7.47
C ARG A 81 -3.19 -13.15 7.66
N ASN A 82 -3.93 -13.10 6.57
CA ASN A 82 -5.39 -13.00 6.62
C ASN A 82 -6.01 -14.28 7.21
N GLN A 83 -6.80 -14.12 8.27
CA GLN A 83 -7.57 -15.20 8.92
C GLN A 83 -9.08 -15.04 8.74
N THR A 84 -9.51 -14.11 7.90
CA THR A 84 -10.92 -13.85 7.60
C THR A 84 -11.34 -14.57 6.31
N ASP A 85 -12.65 -14.68 6.09
CA ASP A 85 -13.22 -15.17 4.83
C ASP A 85 -13.25 -14.09 3.73
N GLU A 86 -12.93 -12.84 4.07
CA GLU A 86 -12.85 -11.73 3.12
C GLU A 86 -11.52 -11.75 2.38
N HIS A 87 -11.54 -11.40 1.09
CA HIS A 87 -10.31 -11.24 0.33
C HIS A 87 -9.63 -9.92 0.70
N ILE A 88 -8.68 -9.99 1.62
CA ILE A 88 -7.82 -8.86 2.01
C ILE A 88 -6.43 -9.04 1.39
N ILE A 89 -5.97 -8.01 0.67
CA ILE A 89 -4.62 -7.96 0.13
C ILE A 89 -3.65 -7.69 1.29
N SER A 90 -3.19 -8.76 1.92
CA SER A 90 -2.35 -8.67 3.14
C SER A 90 -0.98 -8.02 2.86
N GLU A 91 -0.53 -8.06 1.61
CA GLU A 91 0.68 -7.37 1.15
C GLU A 91 0.53 -5.85 1.25
N THR A 92 -0.59 -5.29 0.79
CA THR A 92 -0.90 -3.85 0.93
C THR A 92 -0.89 -3.45 2.39
N PHE A 93 -1.50 -4.25 3.26
CA PHE A 93 -1.52 -3.97 4.69
C PHE A 93 -0.12 -4.05 5.32
N THR A 94 0.70 -5.02 4.93
CA THR A 94 2.11 -5.10 5.37
C THR A 94 2.89 -3.85 4.94
N LYS A 95 2.67 -3.37 3.70
CA LYS A 95 3.28 -2.14 3.18
C LYS A 95 2.78 -0.89 3.88
N ASP A 96 1.52 -0.86 4.30
CA ASP A 96 0.96 0.25 5.08
C ASP A 96 1.57 0.32 6.49
N LEU A 97 1.82 -0.83 7.14
CA LEU A 97 2.56 -0.90 8.41
C LEU A 97 4.00 -0.41 8.27
N GLU A 98 4.72 -0.87 7.23
CA GLU A 98 6.07 -0.38 6.92
C GLU A 98 6.07 1.14 6.70
N ARG A 99 5.12 1.65 5.92
CA ARG A 99 4.99 3.09 5.65
C ARG A 99 4.70 3.88 6.92
N ALA A 100 3.81 3.39 7.79
CA ALA A 100 3.50 4.06 9.06
C ALA A 100 4.73 4.15 9.97
N PHE A 101 5.54 3.08 10.03
CA PHE A 101 6.82 3.11 10.74
C PHE A 101 7.81 4.10 10.14
N ILE A 102 7.98 4.11 8.81
CA ILE A 102 8.88 5.05 8.12
C ILE A 102 8.44 6.50 8.37
N ASN A 103 7.14 6.78 8.25
CA ASN A 103 6.58 8.11 8.44
C ASN A 103 6.72 8.61 9.89
N SER A 104 6.75 7.70 10.87
CA SER A 104 7.00 8.09 12.27
C SER A 104 8.37 8.72 12.48
N GLY A 105 9.38 8.33 11.68
CA GLY A 105 10.77 8.77 11.81
C GLY A 105 11.48 8.32 13.10
N GLN A 106 10.84 7.48 13.92
CA GLN A 106 11.38 7.08 15.23
C GLN A 106 12.25 5.82 15.18
N LEU A 107 12.16 5.05 14.10
CA LEU A 107 12.90 3.81 13.90
C LEU A 107 13.26 3.61 12.43
N ARG A 108 14.13 2.63 12.16
CA ARG A 108 14.54 2.23 10.82
C ARG A 108 13.83 0.95 10.43
N VAL A 109 13.21 0.92 9.26
CA VAL A 109 12.58 -0.30 8.73
C VAL A 109 13.55 -0.97 7.76
N VAL A 110 13.78 -2.26 7.94
CA VAL A 110 14.48 -3.09 6.96
C VAL A 110 13.50 -3.47 5.87
N ALA A 111 13.96 -3.42 4.62
CA ALA A 111 13.17 -3.84 3.46
C ALA A 111 12.65 -5.28 3.60
N SER A 112 11.55 -5.56 2.91
CA SER A 112 10.90 -6.87 2.94
C SER A 112 11.86 -7.96 2.44
N ARG A 113 11.50 -9.23 2.70
CA ARG A 113 12.30 -10.35 2.20
C ARG A 113 12.50 -10.29 0.69
N ASP A 114 11.43 -9.99 -0.05
CA ASP A 114 11.43 -10.05 -1.50
C ASP A 114 12.18 -8.85 -2.08
N GLU A 115 12.04 -7.65 -1.50
CA GLU A 115 12.81 -6.46 -1.88
C GLU A 115 14.31 -6.65 -1.65
N ARG A 116 14.70 -7.30 -0.53
CA ARG A 116 16.11 -7.60 -0.28
C ARG A 116 16.67 -8.61 -1.28
N GLU A 117 15.87 -9.58 -1.69
CA GLU A 117 16.30 -10.54 -2.72
C GLU A 117 16.53 -9.85 -4.06
N GLU A 118 15.62 -8.95 -4.47
CA GLU A 118 15.79 -8.12 -5.67
C GLU A 118 17.07 -7.27 -5.60
N VAL A 119 17.30 -6.57 -4.48
CA VAL A 119 18.50 -5.75 -4.29
C VAL A 119 19.79 -6.58 -4.32
N ARG A 120 19.79 -7.80 -3.75
CA ARG A 120 20.96 -8.69 -3.80
C ARG A 120 21.25 -9.14 -5.21
N GLN A 121 20.21 -9.48 -5.99
CA GLN A 121 20.35 -9.88 -7.40
C GLN A 121 20.91 -8.72 -8.23
N GLU A 122 20.34 -7.52 -8.10
CA GLU A 122 20.84 -6.32 -8.79
C GLU A 122 22.31 -6.04 -8.44
N ARG A 123 22.66 -6.14 -7.15
CA ARG A 123 24.06 -5.97 -6.72
C ARG A 123 24.98 -7.01 -7.34
N MET A 124 24.53 -8.26 -7.50
CA MET A 124 25.34 -9.32 -8.11
C MET A 124 25.59 -9.01 -9.58
N ASP A 125 24.55 -8.57 -10.29
CA ASP A 125 24.66 -8.19 -11.70
C ASP A 125 25.60 -7.00 -11.89
N MET A 126 25.55 -6.00 -10.99
CA MET A 126 26.44 -4.84 -11.03
C MET A 126 27.93 -5.17 -10.80
N GLN A 127 28.28 -6.23 -10.06
CA GLN A 127 29.69 -6.59 -9.80
C GLN A 127 30.48 -6.81 -11.08
N GLY A 128 29.86 -7.40 -12.11
CA GLY A 128 30.53 -7.66 -13.39
C GLY A 128 30.87 -6.40 -14.18
N TRP A 129 30.29 -5.25 -13.82
CA TRP A 129 30.40 -3.99 -14.56
C TRP A 129 30.95 -2.83 -13.73
N SER A 130 31.10 -3.01 -12.42
CA SER A 130 31.58 -1.97 -11.50
C SER A 130 33.10 -1.91 -11.47
N SER A 131 33.65 -0.72 -11.27
CA SER A 131 35.09 -0.56 -10.98
C SER A 131 35.40 -0.96 -9.54
N GLU A 132 36.64 -1.37 -9.26
CA GLU A 132 37.11 -1.77 -7.92
C GLU A 132 36.89 -0.66 -6.86
N GLU A 133 36.98 0.61 -7.25
CA GLU A 133 36.74 1.75 -6.34
C GLU A 133 35.24 1.95 -6.02
N SER A 134 34.36 1.62 -6.96
CA SER A 134 32.90 1.81 -6.84
C SER A 134 32.17 0.62 -6.24
N GLU A 135 32.77 -0.58 -6.30
CA GLU A 135 32.15 -1.81 -5.82
C GLU A 135 31.88 -1.77 -4.31
N LYS A 136 30.75 -2.34 -3.90
CA LYS A 136 30.37 -2.45 -2.49
C LYS A 136 30.39 -3.89 -2.04
N GLU A 137 31.05 -4.14 -0.91
CA GLU A 137 31.16 -5.48 -0.31
C GLU A 137 29.80 -6.12 -0.04
N PHE A 138 29.70 -7.41 -0.31
CA PHE A 138 28.52 -8.23 -0.03
C PHE A 138 28.39 -8.55 1.46
N MET A 139 27.18 -8.95 1.87
CA MET A 139 26.87 -9.38 3.25
C MET A 139 26.99 -8.29 4.33
N GLN A 140 27.09 -7.02 3.94
CA GLN A 140 27.08 -5.85 4.85
C GLN A 140 25.67 -5.24 5.00
N GLU A 141 24.61 -6.07 4.95
CA GLU A 141 23.24 -5.60 5.16
C GLU A 141 22.98 -5.26 6.63
N VAL A 142 22.15 -4.24 6.86
CA VAL A 142 21.79 -3.82 8.21
C VAL A 142 20.91 -4.89 8.85
N GLY A 143 21.35 -5.44 9.98
CA GLY A 143 20.56 -6.36 10.80
C GLY A 143 19.41 -5.65 11.51
N ALA A 144 18.32 -6.38 11.76
CA ALA A 144 17.28 -5.93 12.66
C ALA A 144 17.62 -6.29 14.11
N ASP A 145 17.15 -5.45 15.03
CA ASP A 145 17.33 -5.55 16.48
C ASP A 145 16.28 -6.45 17.16
#